data_AF-A0A7S1EHF9-F1
#
_entry.id   AF-A0A7S1EHF9-F1
#
_cell.length_a   1.000
_cell.length_b   1.000
_cell.length_c   1.000
_cell.angle_alpha   90.00
_cell.angle_beta   90.00
_cell.angle_gamma   90.00
#
_symmetry.space_group_name_H-M   'P 1'
#
loop_
_entity.id
_entity.type
_entity.pdbx_description
1 polymer ?
#
loop_
_entity_poly.entity_id
_entity_poly.type
_entity_poly.pdbx_seq_one_letter_code
_entity_poly.pdbx_strand_id
1 'polypeptide(L)'
;PPAVLCGSLEDEAFWQGAERDPFARIRSDTVLTHSDGQPRWVSRSISPVHTPDGGRYWLVLLHDQTRRRRAEAERETLLAELRATLESTADGILVVDLAGRVRS
;
A
#
# COMPACT_ATOMS: atom_id res chain seq x y z
N PRO A 1 -23.66 9.20 -5.05
CA PRO A 1 -23.15 8.41 -6.21
C PRO A 1 -21.69 8.00 -5.94
N PRO A 2 -21.17 6.93 -6.55
CA PRO A 2 -19.78 6.45 -6.35
C PRO A 2 -18.72 7.55 -6.51
N ALA A 3 -19.02 8.61 -7.27
CA ALA A 3 -18.20 9.80 -7.48
C ALA A 3 -17.85 10.60 -6.22
N VAL A 4 -18.59 10.47 -5.11
CA VAL A 4 -18.37 11.29 -3.90
C VAL A 4 -17.25 10.72 -3.00
N LEU A 5 -16.80 9.49 -3.24
CA LEU A 5 -15.74 8.85 -2.44
C LEU A 5 -14.34 8.92 -3.10
N CYS A 6 -14.24 9.50 -4.30
CA CYS A 6 -13.11 9.31 -5.21
C CYS A 6 -13.03 10.49 -6.19
N GLY A 7 -12.55 11.64 -5.70
CA GLY A 7 -12.55 12.91 -6.45
C GLY A 7 -11.26 13.21 -7.23
N SER A 8 -10.36 12.23 -7.40
CA SER A 8 -9.12 12.42 -8.16
C SER A 8 -9.30 12.10 -9.66
N LEU A 9 -8.49 12.70 -10.53
CA LEU A 9 -8.46 12.35 -11.97
C LEU A 9 -8.11 10.88 -12.20
N GLU A 10 -7.29 10.29 -11.33
CA GLU A 10 -6.96 8.86 -11.34
C GLU A 10 -8.21 7.99 -11.08
N ASP A 11 -9.07 8.43 -10.17
CA ASP A 11 -10.32 7.72 -9.89
C ASP A 11 -11.30 7.78 -11.04
N GLU A 12 -11.40 8.92 -11.70
CA GLU A 12 -12.25 9.08 -12.87
C GLU A 12 -11.80 8.14 -14.01
N ALA A 13 -10.50 8.10 -14.29
CA ALA A 13 -9.93 7.20 -15.29
C ALA A 13 -10.14 5.72 -14.92
N PHE A 14 -10.03 5.38 -13.64
CA PHE A 14 -10.27 4.03 -13.13
C PHE A 14 -11.72 3.58 -13.36
N TRP A 15 -12.70 4.44 -13.05
CA TRP A 15 -14.12 4.13 -13.27
C TRP A 15 -14.47 4.03 -14.75
N GLN A 16 -13.92 4.90 -15.60
CA GLN A 16 -14.08 4.80 -17.06
C GLN A 16 -13.53 3.46 -17.60
N GLY A 17 -12.41 2.97 -17.05
CA GLY A 17 -11.87 1.66 -17.38
C GLY A 17 -12.81 0.52 -17.01
N ALA A 18 -13.43 0.60 -15.83
CA ALA A 18 -14.37 -0.42 -15.35
C ALA A 18 -15.69 -0.44 -16.15
N GLU A 19 -16.16 0.70 -16.63
CA GLU A 19 -17.37 0.78 -17.46
C GLU A 19 -17.19 0.11 -18.83
N ARG A 20 -15.97 0.13 -19.38
CA ARG A 20 -15.65 -0.46 -20.69
C ARG A 20 -15.65 -1.98 -20.69
N ASP A 21 -15.43 -2.62 -19.55
CA ASP A 21 -15.46 -4.07 -19.41
C ASP A 21 -16.40 -4.47 -18.27
N PRO A 22 -17.62 -4.95 -18.59
CA PRO A 22 -18.64 -5.38 -17.63
C PRO A 22 -18.23 -6.53 -16.70
N PHE A 23 -17.07 -7.14 -16.91
CA PHE A 23 -16.52 -8.21 -16.08
C PHE A 23 -15.16 -7.86 -15.45
N ALA A 24 -14.67 -6.62 -15.67
CA ALA A 24 -13.37 -6.21 -15.20
C ALA A 24 -13.27 -6.30 -13.67
N ARG A 25 -12.26 -7.04 -13.22
CA ARG A 25 -11.83 -7.03 -11.82
C ARG A 25 -10.55 -6.22 -11.73
N ILE A 26 -10.68 -4.96 -11.36
CA ILE A 26 -9.56 -4.02 -11.32
C ILE A 26 -9.06 -3.88 -9.88
N ARG A 27 -7.75 -3.89 -9.70
CA ARG A 27 -7.08 -3.60 -8.43
C ARG A 27 -6.12 -2.43 -8.62
N SER A 28 -6.14 -1.49 -7.69
CA SER A 28 -5.23 -0.35 -7.66
C SER A 28 -4.84 -0.01 -6.23
N ASP A 29 -3.65 0.52 -6.03
CA ASP A 29 -3.25 1.13 -4.77
C ASP A 29 -3.33 2.65 -4.93
N THR A 30 -4.03 3.33 -4.02
CA THR A 30 -4.23 4.78 -4.08
C THR A 30 -4.27 5.40 -2.68
N VAL A 31 -4.33 6.73 -2.61
CA VAL A 31 -4.49 7.48 -1.35
C VAL A 31 -5.89 8.08 -1.33
N LEU A 32 -6.65 7.80 -0.28
CA LEU A 32 -7.96 8.37 -0.05
C LEU A 32 -7.95 9.26 1.19
N THR A 33 -8.72 10.34 1.14
CA THR A 33 -8.99 11.17 2.33
C THR A 33 -10.10 10.51 3.13
N HIS A 34 -9.80 10.13 4.37
CA HIS A 34 -10.79 9.58 5.30
C HIS A 34 -11.71 10.70 5.84
N SER A 35 -12.84 10.35 6.44
CA SER A 35 -13.83 11.33 6.94
C SER A 35 -13.31 12.24 8.05
N ASP A 36 -12.20 11.85 8.71
CA ASP A 36 -11.47 12.68 9.68
C ASP A 36 -10.45 13.64 9.01
N GLY A 37 -10.41 13.68 7.68
CA GLY A 37 -9.50 14.51 6.89
C GLY A 37 -8.09 13.91 6.71
N GLN A 38 -7.78 12.76 7.32
CA GLN A 38 -6.45 12.16 7.24
C GLN A 38 -6.30 11.30 5.97
N PRO A 39 -5.14 11.34 5.29
CA PRO A 39 -4.88 10.46 4.16
C PRO A 39 -4.68 9.02 4.63
N ARG A 40 -5.31 8.08 3.91
CA ARG A 40 -5.14 6.64 4.08
C ARG A 40 -4.63 6.02 2.79
N TRP A 41 -3.55 5.25 2.92
CA TRP A 41 -3.08 4.39 1.84
C TRP A 41 -4.00 3.19 1.75
N VAL A 42 -4.67 3.00 0.62
CA VAL A 42 -5.62 1.91 0.45
C VAL A 42 -5.27 1.03 -0.74
N SER A 43 -5.41 -0.28 -0.59
CA SER A 43 -5.59 -1.17 -1.74
C SER A 43 -7.07 -1.21 -2.07
N ARG A 44 -7.42 -0.78 -3.28
CA ARG A 44 -8.77 -0.82 -3.84
C ARG A 44 -8.89 -2.03 -4.74
N SER A 45 -9.99 -2.77 -4.63
CA SER A 45 -10.43 -3.69 -5.69
C SER A 45 -11.91 -3.51 -5.99
N ILE A 46 -12.27 -3.54 -7.27
CA ILE A 46 -13.65 -3.49 -7.71
C ILE A 46 -14.01 -4.73 -8.52
N SER A 47 -15.27 -5.16 -8.40
CA SER A 47 -15.85 -6.20 -9.24
C SER A 47 -17.34 -5.94 -9.47
N PRO A 48 -17.85 -6.21 -10.68
CA PRO A 48 -19.27 -6.06 -10.96
C PRO A 48 -20.08 -7.19 -10.33
N VAL A 49 -21.24 -6.85 -9.79
CA VAL A 49 -22.23 -7.78 -9.24
C VAL A 49 -23.51 -7.59 -10.04
N HIS A 50 -23.95 -8.67 -10.68
CA HIS A 50 -25.18 -8.71 -11.46
C HIS A 50 -26.28 -9.32 -10.61
N THR A 51 -27.44 -8.67 -10.57
CA THR A 51 -28.62 -9.19 -9.87
C THR A 51 -29.56 -9.92 -10.84
N PRO A 52 -30.38 -10.87 -10.37
CA PRO A 52 -31.26 -11.66 -11.24
C PRO A 52 -32.30 -10.84 -12.02
N ASP A 53 -32.63 -9.64 -11.54
CA ASP A 53 -33.53 -8.66 -12.16
C ASP A 53 -32.84 -7.79 -13.24
N GLY A 54 -31.56 -8.06 -13.55
CA GLY A 54 -30.78 -7.33 -14.55
C GLY A 54 -30.10 -6.06 -14.02
N GLY A 55 -30.20 -5.78 -12.71
CA GLY A 55 -29.45 -4.72 -12.07
C GLY A 55 -27.94 -4.97 -12.07
N ARG A 56 -27.15 -3.88 -12.12
CA ARG A 56 -25.69 -3.91 -12.04
C ARG A 56 -25.23 -3.05 -10.87
N TYR A 57 -24.46 -3.67 -9.99
CA TYR A 57 -23.79 -3.01 -8.88
C TYR A 57 -22.28 -3.20 -8.98
N TRP A 58 -21.52 -2.32 -8.33
CA TRP A 58 -20.08 -2.49 -8.14
C TRP A 58 -19.81 -2.83 -6.69
N LEU A 59 -19.19 -3.98 -6.45
CA LEU A 59 -18.60 -4.30 -5.17
C LEU A 59 -17.23 -3.62 -5.09
N VAL A 60 -17.06 -2.74 -4.12
CA VAL A 60 -15.81 -2.01 -3.87
C VAL A 60 -15.23 -2.46 -2.54
N LEU A 61 -14.03 -2.99 -2.56
CA LEU A 61 -13.26 -3.30 -1.34
C LEU A 61 -12.14 -2.28 -1.21
N LEU A 62 -12.03 -1.69 -0.02
CA LEU A 62 -10.94 -0.81 0.37
C LEU A 62 -10.23 -1.45 1.55
N HIS A 63 -8.95 -1.75 1.39
CA HIS A 63 -8.10 -2.26 2.46
C HIS A 63 -7.12 -1.17 2.88
N ASP A 64 -7.27 -0.65 4.10
CA ASP A 64 -6.35 0.34 4.67
C ASP A 64 -4.99 -0.30 5.00
N GLN A 65 -3.95 0.21 4.35
CA GLN A 65 -2.56 -0.22 4.48
C GLN A 65 -1.70 0.82 5.21
N THR A 66 -2.29 1.90 5.71
CA THR A 66 -1.58 3.04 6.30
C THR A 66 -0.71 2.60 7.47
N ARG A 67 -1.26 1.81 8.39
CA ARG A 67 -0.53 1.33 9.57
C ARG A 67 0.64 0.42 9.18
N ARG A 68 0.43 -0.47 8.21
CA ARG A 68 1.47 -1.39 7.71
C ARG A 68 2.62 -0.60 7.08
N ARG A 69 2.32 0.31 6.16
CA ARG A 69 3.31 1.15 5.47
C ARG A 69 4.08 2.05 6.44
N ARG A 70 3.43 2.61 7.47
CA ARG A 70 4.11 3.41 8.50
C ARG A 70 5.12 2.59 9.29
N ALA A 71 4.75 1.37 9.70
CA ALA A 71 5.65 0.49 10.42
C ALA A 71 6.84 0.01 9.55
N GLU A 72 6.59 -0.24 8.27
CA GLU A 72 7.64 -0.59 7.30
C GLU A 72 8.64 0.58 7.12
N ALA A 73 8.14 1.80 6.93
CA ALA A 73 8.98 2.99 6.80
C ALA A 73 9.80 3.27 8.07
N GLU A 74 9.18 3.18 9.25
CA GLU A 74 9.88 3.35 10.54
C GLU A 74 10.99 2.32 10.71
N ARG A 75 10.73 1.05 10.36
CA ARG A 75 11.75 0.00 10.37
C ARG A 75 12.89 0.31 9.41
N GLU A 76 12.60 0.75 8.19
CA GLU A 76 13.62 1.12 7.20
C GLU A 76 14.48 2.29 7.68
N THR A 77 13.87 3.30 8.30
CA THR A 77 14.58 4.43 8.91
C THR A 77 15.54 3.95 10.00
N LEU A 78 15.06 3.15 10.95
CA LEU A 78 15.90 2.63 12.03
C LEU A 78 17.06 1.77 11.52
N LEU A 79 16.83 0.96 10.47
CA LEU A 79 17.89 0.17 9.83
C LEU A 79 18.93 1.06 9.14
N ALA A 80 18.50 2.15 8.49
CA ALA A 80 19.39 3.10 7.87
C ALA A 80 20.23 3.86 8.91
N GLU A 81 19.62 4.27 10.03
CA GLU A 81 20.31 4.92 11.15
C GLU A 81 21.36 4.00 11.80
N LEU A 82 21.01 2.73 12.03
CA LEU A 82 21.96 1.75 12.55
C LEU A 82 23.15 1.57 11.60
N ARG A 83 22.90 1.43 10.30
CA ARG A 83 23.98 1.33 9.29
C ARG A 83 24.87 2.56 9.28
N ALA A 84 24.27 3.76 9.26
CA ALA A 84 25.03 5.01 9.29
C ALA A 84 25.88 5.14 10.57
N THR A 85 25.37 4.68 11.71
CA THR A 85 26.12 4.68 12.98
C THR A 85 27.32 3.73 12.93
N LEU A 86 27.13 2.52 12.39
CA LEU A 86 28.21 1.54 12.21
C LEU A 86 29.23 1.96 11.15
N GLU A 87 28.82 2.68 10.11
CA GLU A 87 29.72 3.20 9.07
C GLU A 87 30.48 4.46 9.53
N SER A 88 29.86 5.29 10.36
CA SER A 88 30.48 6.51 10.90
C SER A 88 31.45 6.26 12.06
N THR A 89 31.29 5.13 12.77
CA THR A 89 32.34 4.59 13.62
C THR A 89 33.27 3.78 12.73
N ALA A 90 34.44 4.32 12.39
CA ALA A 90 35.50 3.58 11.71
C ALA A 90 36.11 2.48 12.61
N ASP A 91 35.29 1.77 13.39
CA ASP A 91 35.65 0.65 14.23
C ASP A 91 35.37 -0.63 13.44
N GLY A 92 36.43 -1.33 13.03
CA GLY A 92 36.30 -2.64 12.39
C GLY A 92 35.62 -3.62 13.35
N ILE A 93 34.31 -3.84 13.21
CA ILE A 93 33.60 -4.86 13.98
C ILE A 93 33.98 -6.23 13.44
N LEU A 94 34.91 -6.89 14.12
CA LEU A 94 35.27 -8.28 13.87
C LEU A 94 34.30 -9.21 14.60
N VAL A 95 33.41 -9.87 13.86
CA VAL A 95 32.57 -10.95 14.40
C VAL A 95 33.36 -12.25 14.33
N VAL A 96 33.69 -12.84 15.48
CA VAL A 96 34.29 -14.17 15.60
C VAL A 96 33.29 -15.15 16.20
N ASP A 97 33.31 -16.40 15.75
CA ASP A 97 32.60 -17.48 16.45
C ASP A 97 33.21 -17.77 17.83
N LEU A 98 32.55 -18.61 18.64
CA LEU A 98 33.07 -19.02 19.97
C LEU A 98 34.45 -19.74 19.91
N ALA A 99 34.88 -20.15 18.71
CA ALA A 99 36.18 -20.75 18.45
C ALA A 99 37.21 -19.74 17.89
N GLY A 100 36.87 -18.45 17.85
CA GLY A 100 37.73 -17.37 17.37
C GLY A 100 37.86 -17.26 15.84
N ARG A 101 37.02 -17.96 15.06
CA ARG A 101 37.10 -17.92 13.59
C ARG A 101 36.27 -16.77 13.03
N VAL A 102 36.86 -16.02 12.11
CA VAL A 102 36.19 -14.99 11.32
C VAL A 102 35.38 -15.65 10.23
N ARG A 103 34.07 -15.36 10.17
CA ARG A 103 33.19 -15.86 9.11
C ARG A 103 33.03 -14.75 8.06
N SER A 104 33.55 -14.98 6.85
CA SER A 104 33.33 -14.13 5.68
C SER A 104 31.90 -14.25 5.15
#